data_AF-A0A7W4YGD7-F1
#
_entry.id   AF-A0A7W4YGD7-F1
#
_cell.length_a   1.000
_cell.length_b   1.000
_cell.length_c   1.000
_cell.angle_alpha   90.00
_cell.angle_beta   90.00
_cell.angle_gamma   90.00
#
_symmetry.space_group_name_H-M   'P 1'
#
loop_
_entity.id
_entity.type
_entity.pdbx_description
1 polymer ?
#
loop_
_entity_poly.entity_id
_entity_poly.type
_entity_poly.pdbx_seq_one_letter_code
_entity_poly.pdbx_strand_id
1 'polypeptide(L)'
;MTDSTPGPVDAPEKRTSIGTPTFTALPRDGWIFLLGLLTFWFVFNGPPVREIGGFDLTLGLEGPASSNPWKWAGGLLLIALVVWGERRGLASLLITKPSGKDIEWAFYAFGGVMAWSWIASLISPQEDNAGVAIISNMSVAGVVLLIITAAVTEELVYRGYLQERLGSLLRSRCIGAAVSLAIFIAPHIVFFGPTWLFHQLVGSLALVAFTLIRRNLVATMLLHLLVNAPILIPTVLAKL
;
A
#
# COMPACT_ATOMS: atom_id res chain seq x y z
N MET A 1 -0.55 45.79 3.82
CA MET A 1 0.20 44.58 3.41
C MET A 1 -0.62 43.39 3.83
N THR A 2 -1.42 42.85 2.91
CA THR A 2 -2.22 41.64 3.16
C THR A 2 -1.31 40.44 2.96
N ASP A 3 -1.05 39.75 4.06
CA ASP A 3 -0.21 38.56 4.15
C ASP A 3 -0.92 37.41 3.40
N SER A 4 -0.61 37.26 2.11
CA SER A 4 -1.05 36.13 1.31
C SER A 4 -0.12 34.96 1.58
N THR A 5 -0.35 34.24 2.68
CA THR A 5 0.20 32.88 2.80
C THR A 5 -0.25 32.09 1.57
N PRO A 6 0.65 31.60 0.71
CA PRO A 6 0.24 30.79 -0.43
C PRO A 6 -0.34 29.50 0.14
N GLY A 7 -1.63 29.28 -0.12
CA GLY A 7 -2.30 28.01 0.19
C GLY A 7 -1.58 26.84 -0.49
N PRO A 8 -1.80 25.59 -0.05
CA PRO A 8 -1.19 24.42 -0.67
C PRO A 8 -1.46 24.45 -2.17
N VAL A 9 -0.39 24.29 -2.95
CA VAL A 9 -0.30 24.69 -4.36
C VAL A 9 -1.32 23.98 -5.26
N ASP A 10 -1.90 22.86 -4.83
CA ASP A 10 -2.85 22.10 -5.64
C ASP A 10 -3.97 21.52 -4.76
N ALA A 11 -5.18 22.08 -4.89
CA ALA A 11 -6.39 21.33 -4.57
C ALA A 11 -6.56 20.20 -5.60
N PRO A 12 -6.93 18.97 -5.22
CA PRO A 12 -7.10 17.88 -6.17
C PRO A 12 -8.11 18.29 -7.24
N GLU A 13 -7.71 18.12 -8.52
CA GLU A 13 -8.55 18.48 -9.66
C GLU A 13 -9.91 17.76 -9.56
N LYS A 14 -11.00 18.44 -9.96
CA LYS A 14 -12.37 17.90 -9.90
C LYS A 14 -12.39 16.55 -10.65
N ARG A 15 -13.18 15.56 -10.19
CA ARG A 15 -13.31 14.23 -10.83
C ARG A 15 -13.77 14.35 -12.29
N THR A 16 -12.86 14.56 -13.22
CA THR A 16 -13.15 14.69 -14.65
C THR A 16 -13.13 13.32 -15.33
N SER A 17 -12.25 12.42 -14.90
CA SER A 17 -12.19 11.03 -15.39
C SER A 17 -11.37 10.11 -14.46
N ILE A 18 -11.39 8.80 -14.71
CA ILE A 18 -10.55 7.82 -13.99
C ILE A 18 -9.05 8.03 -14.29
N GLY A 19 -8.71 8.38 -15.53
CA GLY A 19 -7.33 8.46 -16.02
C GLY A 19 -6.60 9.79 -15.77
N THR A 20 -7.33 10.87 -15.48
CA THR A 20 -6.74 12.20 -15.29
C THR A 20 -5.96 12.29 -13.99
N PRO A 21 -4.67 12.70 -14.02
CA PRO A 21 -3.82 12.90 -12.83
C PRO A 21 -4.50 13.69 -11.73
N THR A 22 -4.14 13.41 -10.47
CA THR A 22 -4.67 14.19 -9.32
C THR A 22 -4.17 15.64 -9.32
N PHE A 23 -3.00 15.88 -9.90
CA PHE A 23 -2.35 17.16 -9.99
C PHE A 23 -1.39 17.17 -11.19
N THR A 24 -1.05 18.37 -11.65
CA THR A 24 -0.07 18.57 -12.71
C THR A 24 1.36 18.47 -12.16
N ALA A 25 2.24 17.82 -12.92
CA ALA A 25 3.64 17.71 -12.54
C ALA A 25 4.37 19.04 -12.76
N LEU A 26 5.18 19.45 -11.78
CA LEU A 26 6.10 20.57 -11.87
C LEU A 26 7.51 20.08 -12.26
N PRO A 27 8.38 20.92 -12.84
CA PRO A 27 9.73 20.51 -13.24
C PRO A 27 10.57 19.90 -12.11
N ARG A 28 10.37 20.36 -10.86
CA ARG A 28 11.07 19.83 -9.67
C ARG A 28 10.58 18.45 -9.22
N ASP A 29 9.38 18.04 -9.64
CA ASP A 29 8.73 16.83 -9.12
C ASP A 29 9.47 15.56 -9.54
N GLY A 30 10.19 15.57 -10.67
CA GLY A 30 11.02 14.44 -11.09
C GLY A 30 12.15 14.15 -10.10
N TRP A 31 12.87 15.17 -9.63
CA TRP A 31 13.96 15.01 -8.66
C TRP A 31 13.45 14.60 -7.28
N ILE A 32 12.34 15.18 -6.84
CA ILE A 32 11.71 14.81 -5.58
C ILE A 32 11.16 13.37 -5.65
N PHE A 33 10.60 12.98 -6.79
CA PHE A 33 10.18 11.61 -7.03
C PHE A 33 11.34 10.62 -6.89
N LEU A 34 12.53 10.93 -7.43
CA LEU A 34 13.72 10.11 -7.24
C LEU A 34 14.11 9.97 -5.76
N LEU A 35 14.03 11.05 -4.98
CA LEU A 35 14.27 10.98 -3.52
C LEU A 35 13.23 10.10 -2.81
N GLY A 36 11.97 10.16 -3.23
CA GLY A 36 10.95 9.24 -2.70
C GLY A 36 11.17 7.80 -3.14
N LEU A 37 11.68 7.56 -4.35
CA LEU A 37 12.05 6.23 -4.81
C LEU A 37 13.23 5.67 -3.99
N LEU A 38 14.22 6.51 -3.64
CA LEU A 38 15.29 6.15 -2.72
C LEU A 38 14.74 5.84 -1.32
N THR A 39 13.80 6.64 -0.81
CA THR A 39 13.14 6.39 0.48
C THR A 39 12.38 5.05 0.46
N PHE A 40 11.66 4.77 -0.62
CA PHE A 40 11.00 3.49 -0.84
C PHE A 40 12.01 2.34 -0.83
N TRP A 41 13.10 2.46 -1.58
CA TRP A 41 14.02 1.35 -1.79
C TRP A 41 14.90 1.06 -0.57
N PHE A 42 15.41 2.10 0.10
CA PHE A 42 16.38 1.96 1.20
C PHE A 42 15.78 2.02 2.59
N VAL A 43 14.60 2.60 2.77
CA VAL A 43 13.95 2.70 4.09
C VAL A 43 12.71 1.83 4.14
N PHE A 44 11.75 1.99 3.23
CA PHE A 44 10.48 1.26 3.31
C PHE A 44 10.65 -0.26 3.15
N ASN A 45 11.47 -0.70 2.20
CA ASN A 45 11.80 -2.13 2.03
C ASN A 45 12.72 -2.67 3.13
N GLY A 46 13.19 -1.80 4.03
CA GLY A 46 14.16 -2.13 5.06
C GLY A 46 15.58 -2.30 4.52
N PRO A 47 16.58 -2.29 5.41
CA PRO A 47 17.96 -2.56 5.04
C PRO A 47 18.11 -4.02 4.57
N PRO A 48 18.96 -4.29 3.56
CA PRO A 48 19.20 -5.66 3.07
C PRO A 48 20.02 -6.51 4.05
N VAL A 49 20.49 -5.91 5.14
CA VAL A 49 21.33 -6.51 6.17
C VAL A 49 20.66 -6.38 7.53
N ARG A 50 20.91 -7.34 8.41
CA ARG A 50 20.34 -7.36 9.78
C ARG A 50 21.07 -6.44 10.75
N GLU A 51 22.32 -6.11 10.48
CA GLU A 51 23.15 -5.32 11.38
C GLU A 51 24.06 -4.39 10.58
N ILE A 52 24.26 -3.16 11.07
CA ILE A 52 25.29 -2.25 10.57
C ILE A 52 26.04 -1.68 11.76
N GLY A 53 27.34 -1.93 11.84
CA GLY A 53 28.22 -1.35 12.85
C GLY A 53 27.83 -1.66 14.30
N GLY A 54 27.38 -2.88 14.60
CA GLY A 54 26.93 -3.27 15.95
C GLY A 54 25.46 -2.96 16.25
N PHE A 55 24.76 -2.24 15.37
CA PHE A 55 23.36 -1.92 15.55
C PHE A 55 22.46 -2.95 14.89
N ASP A 56 21.68 -3.66 15.70
CA ASP A 56 20.63 -4.57 15.22
C ASP A 56 19.50 -3.77 14.55
N LEU A 57 19.37 -3.95 13.23
CA LEU A 57 18.36 -3.31 12.39
C LEU A 57 17.05 -4.09 12.37
N THR A 58 17.00 -5.28 12.96
CA THR A 58 15.76 -6.01 13.21
C THR A 58 15.04 -5.47 14.45
N LEU A 59 15.71 -4.64 15.26
CA LEU A 59 15.19 -4.02 16.47
C LEU A 59 14.67 -5.05 17.49
N GLY A 60 15.35 -6.21 17.57
CA GLY A 60 14.96 -7.34 18.41
C GLY A 60 13.68 -8.05 17.96
N LEU A 61 13.17 -7.76 16.76
CA LEU A 61 11.98 -8.41 16.19
C LEU A 61 12.38 -9.53 15.25
N GLU A 62 11.60 -10.61 15.25
CA GLU A 62 11.84 -11.77 14.40
C GLU A 62 10.83 -11.87 13.25
N GLY A 63 11.23 -12.60 12.20
CA GLY A 63 10.38 -12.87 11.05
C GLY A 63 9.88 -11.60 10.34
N PRO A 64 8.68 -11.64 9.73
CA PRO A 64 8.11 -10.52 8.99
C PRO A 64 7.90 -9.26 9.82
N ALA A 65 7.73 -9.40 11.14
CA ALA A 65 7.53 -8.27 12.05
C ALA A 65 8.74 -7.32 12.10
N SER A 66 9.95 -7.83 11.85
CA SER A 66 11.17 -7.01 11.78
C SER A 66 11.14 -5.93 10.69
N SER A 67 10.29 -6.11 9.66
CA SER A 67 10.10 -5.10 8.61
C SER A 67 9.14 -3.97 9.01
N ASN A 68 8.31 -4.16 10.05
CA ASN A 68 7.26 -3.20 10.40
C ASN A 68 7.79 -1.81 10.73
N PRO A 69 8.85 -1.64 11.57
CA PRO A 69 9.38 -0.32 11.88
C PRO A 69 9.88 0.42 10.65
N TRP A 70 10.52 -0.29 9.71
CA TRP A 70 11.03 0.24 8.44
C TRP A 70 9.91 0.67 7.50
N LYS A 71 8.83 -0.12 7.39
CA LYS A 71 7.63 0.25 6.63
C LYS A 71 7.01 1.54 7.15
N TRP A 72 6.87 1.67 8.48
CA TRP A 72 6.37 2.89 9.10
C TRP A 72 7.31 4.08 8.91
N ALA A 73 8.61 3.91 9.13
CA ALA A 73 9.60 4.95 8.92
C ALA A 73 9.61 5.45 7.46
N GLY A 74 9.62 4.55 6.49
CA GLY A 74 9.54 4.88 5.06
C GLY A 74 8.24 5.60 4.70
N GLY A 75 7.10 5.13 5.21
CA GLY A 75 5.80 5.79 5.00
C GLY A 75 5.76 7.22 5.57
N LEU A 76 6.24 7.42 6.80
CA LEU A 76 6.31 8.74 7.44
C LEU A 76 7.27 9.69 6.70
N LEU A 77 8.43 9.19 6.25
CA LEU A 77 9.37 9.96 5.44
C LEU A 77 8.76 10.36 4.09
N LEU A 78 7.96 9.51 3.45
CA LEU A 78 7.24 9.90 2.25
C LEU A 78 6.17 10.97 2.52
N ILE A 79 5.43 10.89 3.62
CA ILE A 79 4.51 11.95 4.02
C ILE A 79 5.27 13.27 4.23
N ALA A 80 6.39 13.22 4.94
CA ALA A 80 7.28 14.36 5.14
C ALA A 80 7.78 14.95 3.82
N LEU A 81 8.21 14.08 2.89
CA LEU A 81 8.66 14.46 1.56
C LEU A 81 7.55 15.16 0.76
N VAL A 82 6.32 14.67 0.83
CA VAL A 82 5.17 15.26 0.14
C VAL A 82 4.80 16.62 0.73
N VAL A 83 4.70 16.70 2.06
CA VAL A 83 4.26 17.93 2.74
C VAL A 83 5.34 19.02 2.67
N TRP A 84 6.61 18.67 2.89
CA TRP A 84 7.69 19.65 2.97
C TRP A 84 8.53 19.77 1.70
N GLY A 85 8.83 18.65 1.04
CA GLY A 85 9.61 18.62 -0.19
C GLY A 85 8.80 19.07 -1.40
N GLU A 86 7.71 18.37 -1.69
CA GLU A 86 6.82 18.68 -2.82
C GLU A 86 5.93 19.90 -2.55
N ARG A 87 5.72 20.22 -1.27
CA ARG A 87 4.80 21.27 -0.78
C ARG A 87 3.35 21.02 -1.20
N ARG A 88 2.93 19.75 -1.16
CA ARG A 88 1.58 19.30 -1.52
C ARG A 88 0.83 18.86 -0.27
N GLY A 89 -0.49 19.03 -0.27
CA GLY A 89 -1.36 18.53 0.79
C GLY A 89 -1.51 17.00 0.75
N LEU A 90 -1.97 16.41 1.85
CA LEU A 90 -2.23 14.96 1.96
C LEU A 90 -3.28 14.46 0.95
N ALA A 91 -4.15 15.34 0.45
CA ALA A 91 -5.07 15.04 -0.62
C ALA A 91 -4.37 14.63 -1.93
N SER A 92 -3.10 15.03 -2.15
CA SER A 92 -2.28 14.57 -3.28
C SER A 92 -1.85 13.10 -3.18
N LEU A 93 -2.03 12.49 -2.00
CA LEU A 93 -1.91 11.05 -1.73
C LEU A 93 -3.28 10.39 -1.63
N LEU A 94 -4.35 11.10 -1.97
CA LEU A 94 -5.75 10.69 -1.80
C LEU A 94 -6.18 10.46 -0.34
N ILE A 95 -5.39 10.93 0.63
CA ILE A 95 -5.74 10.89 2.05
C ILE A 95 -6.78 11.98 2.30
N THR A 96 -8.04 11.56 2.32
CA THR A 96 -9.20 12.41 2.55
C THR A 96 -10.21 11.66 3.40
N LYS A 97 -11.12 12.37 4.09
CA LYS A 97 -12.15 11.73 4.90
C LYS A 97 -13.07 10.87 4.00
N PRO A 98 -13.23 9.56 4.28
CA PRO A 98 -14.10 8.71 3.49
C PRO A 98 -15.58 9.09 3.69
N SER A 99 -16.35 9.02 2.61
CA SER A 99 -17.82 9.10 2.67
C SER A 99 -18.41 7.75 3.09
N GLY A 100 -19.65 7.73 3.56
CA GLY A 100 -20.36 6.47 3.85
C GLY A 100 -20.42 5.53 2.63
N LYS A 101 -20.50 6.08 1.42
CA LYS A 101 -20.45 5.31 0.17
C LYS A 101 -19.07 4.70 -0.09
N ASP A 102 -17.97 5.36 0.30
CA ASP A 102 -16.64 4.76 0.18
C ASP A 102 -16.51 3.54 1.08
N ILE A 103 -17.04 3.63 2.31
CA ILE A 103 -17.06 2.51 3.25
C ILE A 103 -17.92 1.36 2.72
N GLU A 104 -19.14 1.64 2.28
CA GLU A 104 -20.06 0.64 1.72
C GLU A 104 -19.42 -0.11 0.53
N TRP A 105 -18.84 0.61 -0.42
CA TRP A 105 -18.18 -0.01 -1.57
C TRP A 105 -16.94 -0.82 -1.18
N ALA A 106 -16.23 -0.47 -0.10
CA ALA A 106 -15.12 -1.28 0.40
C ALA A 106 -15.63 -2.66 0.86
N PHE A 107 -16.78 -2.73 1.52
CA PHE A 107 -17.38 -4.01 1.91
C PHE A 107 -17.88 -4.83 0.71
N TYR A 108 -18.48 -4.20 -0.31
CA TYR A 108 -18.86 -4.93 -1.53
C TYR A 108 -17.63 -5.48 -2.28
N ALA A 109 -16.58 -4.67 -2.43
CA ALA A 109 -15.34 -5.12 -3.05
C ALA A 109 -14.69 -6.25 -2.24
N PHE A 110 -14.67 -6.15 -0.91
CA PHE A 110 -14.23 -7.21 -0.02
C PHE A 110 -15.00 -8.51 -0.25
N GLY A 111 -16.34 -8.46 -0.27
CA GLY A 111 -17.17 -9.64 -0.54
C GLY A 111 -16.87 -10.28 -1.90
N GLY A 112 -16.67 -9.48 -2.94
CA GLY A 112 -16.29 -9.98 -4.27
C GLY A 112 -14.90 -10.63 -4.28
N VAL A 113 -13.92 -10.05 -3.60
CA VAL A 113 -12.56 -10.62 -3.48
C VAL A 113 -12.58 -11.93 -2.69
N MET A 114 -13.38 -12.01 -1.62
CA MET A 114 -13.53 -13.24 -0.84
C MET A 114 -14.22 -14.35 -1.64
N ALA A 115 -15.28 -14.01 -2.37
CA ALA A 115 -15.95 -14.97 -3.25
C ALA A 115 -14.98 -15.53 -4.29
N TRP A 116 -14.15 -14.69 -4.92
CA TRP A 116 -13.09 -15.17 -5.81
C TRP A 116 -12.10 -16.07 -5.09
N SER A 117 -11.54 -15.63 -3.96
CA SER A 117 -10.53 -16.39 -3.21
C SER A 117 -11.03 -17.79 -2.84
N TRP A 118 -12.31 -17.91 -2.46
CA TRP A 118 -12.96 -19.19 -2.17
C TRP A 118 -13.12 -20.06 -3.43
N ILE A 119 -13.64 -19.50 -4.52
CA ILE A 119 -13.76 -20.22 -5.80
C ILE A 119 -12.38 -20.71 -6.28
N ALA A 120 -11.37 -19.85 -6.23
CA ALA A 120 -10.00 -20.19 -6.60
C ALA A 120 -9.46 -21.34 -5.74
N SER A 121 -9.73 -21.33 -4.43
CA SER A 121 -9.31 -22.38 -3.51
C SER A 121 -10.04 -23.72 -3.72
N LEU A 122 -11.24 -23.72 -4.31
CA LEU A 122 -11.94 -24.94 -4.73
C LEU A 122 -11.33 -25.54 -6.02
N ILE A 123 -10.83 -24.70 -6.91
CA ILE A 123 -10.24 -25.12 -8.19
C ILE A 123 -8.79 -25.59 -8.00
N SER A 124 -8.03 -24.83 -7.22
CA SER A 124 -6.61 -25.07 -6.93
C SER A 124 -6.37 -24.71 -5.48
N PRO A 125 -6.50 -25.65 -4.53
CA PRO A 125 -6.24 -25.37 -3.12
C PRO A 125 -4.88 -24.69 -2.92
N GLN A 126 -4.82 -23.70 -2.03
CA GLN A 126 -3.55 -23.07 -1.70
C GLN A 126 -2.64 -24.07 -1.01
N GLU A 127 -1.48 -24.33 -1.60
CA GLU A 127 -0.44 -25.13 -0.97
C GLU A 127 0.18 -24.36 0.20
N ASP A 128 0.42 -25.07 1.30
CA ASP A 128 1.24 -24.55 2.38
C ASP A 128 2.63 -24.24 1.84
N ASN A 129 3.07 -23.00 2.06
CA ASN A 129 4.40 -22.54 1.72
C ASN A 129 5.09 -21.94 2.94
N ALA A 130 6.41 -21.76 2.85
CA ALA A 130 7.20 -21.22 3.95
C ALA A 130 6.68 -19.86 4.44
N GLY A 131 6.19 -18.99 3.54
CA GLY A 131 5.61 -17.71 3.90
C GLY A 131 4.33 -17.83 4.74
N VAL A 132 3.42 -18.72 4.34
CA VAL A 132 2.20 -19.03 5.10
C VAL A 132 2.55 -19.64 6.46
N ALA A 133 3.48 -20.59 6.51
CA ALA A 133 3.91 -21.22 7.76
C ALA A 133 4.53 -20.21 8.74
N ILE A 134 5.34 -19.27 8.24
CA ILE A 134 5.91 -18.19 9.05
C ILE A 134 4.80 -17.36 9.70
N ILE A 135 3.78 -16.94 8.93
CA ILE A 135 2.69 -16.11 9.43
C ILE A 135 1.79 -16.89 10.41
N SER A 136 1.46 -18.15 10.10
CA SER A 136 0.64 -18.99 10.98
C SER A 136 1.28 -19.23 12.35
N ASN A 137 2.61 -19.24 12.43
CA ASN A 137 3.35 -19.40 13.69
C ASN A 137 3.45 -18.10 14.53
N MET A 138 3.13 -16.93 13.97
CA MET A 138 3.14 -15.68 14.73
C MET A 138 2.05 -15.67 15.81
N SER A 139 2.18 -14.79 16.81
CA SER A 139 1.09 -14.53 17.75
C SER A 139 -0.08 -13.85 17.04
N VAL A 140 -1.31 -14.00 17.56
CA VAL A 140 -2.49 -13.32 17.00
C VAL A 140 -2.28 -11.81 16.96
N ALA A 141 -1.72 -11.24 18.04
CA ALA A 141 -1.36 -9.82 18.09
C ALA A 141 -0.33 -9.44 17.02
N GLY A 142 0.67 -10.29 16.78
CA GLY A 142 1.66 -10.09 15.72
C GLY A 142 1.03 -10.05 14.33
N VAL A 143 0.07 -10.94 14.06
CA VAL A 143 -0.66 -10.96 12.78
C VAL A 143 -1.59 -9.74 12.64
N VAL A 144 -2.30 -9.33 13.69
CA VAL A 144 -3.08 -8.08 13.68
C VAL A 144 -2.20 -6.88 13.34
N LEU A 145 -1.04 -6.76 13.99
CA LEU A 145 -0.09 -5.68 13.72
C LEU A 145 0.46 -5.73 12.29
N LEU A 146 0.77 -6.93 11.78
CA LEU A 146 1.21 -7.15 10.40
C LEU A 146 0.15 -6.67 9.40
N ILE A 147 -1.12 -7.07 9.59
CA ILE A 147 -2.23 -6.74 8.69
C ILE A 147 -2.49 -5.23 8.69
N ILE A 148 -2.50 -4.57 9.86
CA ILE A 148 -2.65 -3.11 9.96
C ILE A 148 -1.47 -2.40 9.30
N THR A 149 -0.24 -2.85 9.58
CA THR A 149 0.96 -2.24 9.00
C THR A 149 0.95 -2.34 7.48
N ALA A 150 0.64 -3.52 6.93
CA ALA A 150 0.50 -3.70 5.49
C ALA A 150 -0.60 -2.80 4.92
N ALA A 151 -1.81 -2.84 5.48
CA ALA A 151 -2.95 -2.10 4.99
C ALA A 151 -2.74 -0.57 4.97
N VAL A 152 -2.00 -0.02 5.94
CA VAL A 152 -1.72 1.41 5.99
C VAL A 152 -0.51 1.78 5.14
N THR A 153 0.63 1.13 5.39
CA THR A 153 1.91 1.60 4.85
C THR A 153 2.07 1.22 3.37
N GLU A 154 1.57 0.06 2.94
CA GLU A 154 1.62 -0.33 1.53
C GLU A 154 0.64 0.50 0.69
N GLU A 155 -0.55 0.81 1.20
CA GLU A 155 -1.46 1.71 0.48
C GLU A 155 -0.87 3.11 0.35
N LEU A 156 -0.27 3.64 1.41
CA LEU A 156 0.44 4.92 1.39
C LEU A 156 1.54 4.96 0.31
N VAL A 157 2.38 3.94 0.24
CA VAL A 157 3.50 3.87 -0.71
C VAL A 157 3.02 3.62 -2.14
N TYR A 158 2.24 2.56 -2.36
CA TYR A 158 1.93 2.10 -3.71
C TYR A 158 0.79 2.93 -4.32
N ARG A 159 -0.32 3.11 -3.60
CA ARG A 159 -1.53 3.75 -4.13
C ARG A 159 -1.52 5.27 -3.91
N GLY A 160 -1.02 5.69 -2.76
CA GLY A 160 -0.90 7.11 -2.40
C GLY A 160 0.24 7.79 -3.13
N TYR A 161 1.47 7.26 -3.02
CA TYR A 161 2.68 7.90 -3.53
C TYR A 161 3.03 7.46 -4.96
N LEU A 162 3.51 6.22 -5.15
CA LEU A 162 4.04 5.75 -6.44
C LEU A 162 3.02 5.92 -7.58
N GLN A 163 1.80 5.41 -7.41
CA GLN A 163 0.75 5.53 -8.41
C GLN A 163 0.45 6.99 -8.79
N GLU A 164 0.30 7.89 -7.81
CA GLU A 164 -0.08 9.28 -8.10
C GLU A 164 1.08 10.10 -8.68
N ARG A 165 2.32 9.84 -8.22
CA ARG A 165 3.51 10.54 -8.74
C ARG A 165 3.88 10.07 -10.14
N LEU A 166 3.93 8.75 -10.37
CA LEU A 166 4.11 8.21 -11.71
C LEU A 166 2.97 8.64 -12.63
N GLY A 167 1.73 8.61 -12.15
CA GLY A 167 0.57 9.03 -12.92
C GLY A 167 0.64 10.50 -13.32
N SER A 168 1.13 11.37 -12.45
CA SER A 168 1.35 12.79 -12.77
C SER A 168 2.49 13.00 -13.76
N LEU A 169 3.66 12.38 -13.52
CA LEU A 169 4.83 12.48 -14.39
C LEU A 169 4.58 11.93 -15.80
N LEU A 170 3.83 10.81 -15.90
CA LEU A 170 3.47 10.15 -17.17
C LEU A 170 2.14 10.65 -17.74
N ARG A 171 1.49 11.62 -17.07
CA ARG A 171 0.20 12.20 -17.46
C ARG A 171 -0.94 11.18 -17.62
N SER A 172 -0.86 10.04 -16.94
CA SER A 172 -1.86 8.96 -16.97
C SER A 172 -1.88 8.17 -15.66
N ARG A 173 -2.98 8.28 -14.90
CA ARG A 173 -3.17 7.51 -13.66
C ARG A 173 -3.23 6.02 -13.90
N CYS A 174 -3.74 5.58 -15.05
CA CYS A 174 -3.79 4.17 -15.40
C CYS A 174 -2.38 3.59 -15.57
N ILE A 175 -1.45 4.34 -16.20
CA ILE A 175 -0.05 3.91 -16.32
C ILE A 175 0.62 3.92 -14.95
N GLY A 176 0.44 4.98 -14.15
CA GLY A 176 0.96 5.03 -12.78
C GLY A 176 0.48 3.86 -11.92
N ALA A 177 -0.80 3.52 -12.02
CA ALA A 177 -1.41 2.39 -11.31
C ALA A 177 -0.85 1.04 -11.78
N ALA A 178 -0.71 0.83 -13.09
CA ALA A 178 -0.16 -0.40 -13.65
C ALA A 178 1.31 -0.61 -13.23
N VAL A 179 2.14 0.43 -13.30
CA VAL A 179 3.54 0.36 -12.89
C VAL A 179 3.64 0.11 -11.38
N SER A 180 2.86 0.84 -10.57
CA SER A 180 2.86 0.61 -9.12
C SER A 180 2.38 -0.79 -8.74
N LEU A 181 1.38 -1.33 -9.45
CA LEU A 181 0.90 -2.70 -9.24
C LEU A 181 1.98 -3.73 -9.55
N ALA A 182 2.73 -3.55 -10.65
CA ALA A 182 3.83 -4.44 -11.00
C ALA A 182 4.91 -4.47 -9.90
N ILE A 183 5.27 -3.30 -9.35
CA ILE A 183 6.24 -3.19 -8.25
C ILE A 183 5.68 -3.83 -6.96
N PHE A 184 4.38 -3.69 -6.69
CA PHE A 184 3.72 -4.29 -5.53
C PHE A 184 3.69 -5.82 -5.59
N ILE A 185 3.39 -6.40 -6.76
CA ILE A 185 3.24 -7.84 -6.93
C ILE A 185 4.58 -8.58 -6.84
N ALA A 186 5.67 -7.97 -7.32
CA ALA A 186 6.99 -8.62 -7.37
C ALA A 186 7.45 -9.25 -6.04
N PRO A 187 7.49 -8.55 -4.90
CA PRO A 187 7.88 -9.16 -3.62
C PRO A 187 6.93 -10.27 -3.15
N HIS A 188 5.65 -10.21 -3.53
CA HIS A 188 4.68 -11.25 -3.17
C HIS A 188 4.93 -12.55 -3.93
N ILE A 189 5.28 -12.47 -5.21
CA ILE A 189 5.69 -13.66 -5.97
C ILE A 189 6.97 -14.26 -5.38
N VAL A 190 7.93 -13.42 -4.99
CA VAL A 190 9.18 -13.89 -4.37
C VAL A 190 8.92 -14.57 -3.02
N PHE A 191 8.02 -14.03 -2.20
CA PHE A 191 7.77 -14.53 -0.84
C PHE A 191 6.79 -15.71 -0.78
N PHE A 192 5.71 -15.68 -1.56
CA PHE A 192 4.63 -16.68 -1.53
C PHE A 192 4.65 -17.64 -2.74
N GLY A 193 5.47 -17.38 -3.75
CA GLY A 193 5.48 -18.13 -5.00
C GLY A 193 4.46 -17.63 -6.04
N PRO A 194 4.52 -18.13 -7.28
CA PRO A 194 3.70 -17.64 -8.38
C PRO A 194 2.21 -18.00 -8.25
N THR A 195 1.86 -19.07 -7.53
CA THR A 195 0.47 -19.46 -7.26
C THR A 195 -0.30 -18.37 -6.51
N TRP A 196 0.40 -17.51 -5.75
CA TRP A 196 -0.16 -16.33 -5.12
C TRP A 196 -0.96 -15.45 -6.09
N LEU A 197 -0.52 -15.34 -7.36
CA LEU A 197 -1.23 -14.57 -8.38
C LEU A 197 -2.66 -15.08 -8.58
N PHE A 198 -2.84 -16.39 -8.69
CA PHE A 198 -4.16 -16.96 -8.96
C PHE A 198 -5.18 -16.61 -7.86
N HIS A 199 -4.72 -16.63 -6.60
CA HIS A 199 -5.58 -16.36 -5.45
C HIS A 199 -5.73 -14.87 -5.15
N GLN A 200 -4.64 -14.11 -5.17
CA GLN A 200 -4.56 -12.78 -4.58
C GLN A 200 -4.44 -11.64 -5.60
N LEU A 201 -4.20 -11.94 -6.89
CA LEU A 201 -4.16 -10.90 -7.93
C LEU A 201 -5.50 -10.16 -8.02
N VAL A 202 -6.63 -10.86 -7.90
CA VAL A 202 -7.96 -10.23 -7.93
C VAL A 202 -8.13 -9.25 -6.76
N GLY A 203 -7.63 -9.58 -5.57
CA GLY A 203 -7.60 -8.63 -4.44
C GLY A 203 -6.73 -7.41 -4.72
N SER A 204 -5.55 -7.62 -5.31
CA SER A 204 -4.63 -6.54 -5.68
C SER A 204 -5.23 -5.61 -6.76
N LEU A 205 -5.87 -6.20 -7.77
CA LEU A 205 -6.60 -5.47 -8.81
C LEU A 205 -7.79 -4.72 -8.24
N ALA A 206 -8.52 -5.30 -7.29
CA ALA A 206 -9.61 -4.64 -6.60
C ALA A 206 -9.12 -3.39 -5.85
N LEU A 207 -7.98 -3.46 -5.16
CA LEU A 207 -7.37 -2.28 -4.49
C LEU A 207 -7.00 -1.17 -5.49
N VAL A 208 -6.42 -1.53 -6.63
CA VAL A 208 -6.08 -0.58 -7.71
C VAL A 208 -7.34 0.05 -8.29
N ALA A 209 -8.31 -0.76 -8.71
CA ALA A 209 -9.57 -0.29 -9.27
C ALA A 209 -10.33 0.61 -8.28
N PHE A 210 -10.39 0.18 -7.01
CA PHE A 210 -11.01 0.93 -5.94
C PHE A 210 -10.34 2.29 -5.74
N THR A 211 -9.01 2.36 -5.73
CA THR A 211 -8.27 3.63 -5.61
C THR A 211 -8.50 4.55 -6.81
N LEU A 212 -8.52 3.99 -8.02
CA LEU A 212 -8.77 4.75 -9.25
C LEU A 212 -10.18 5.35 -9.29
N ILE A 213 -11.19 4.58 -8.86
CA ILE A 213 -12.62 4.95 -8.89
C ILE A 213 -13.02 5.81 -7.69
N ARG A 214 -12.69 5.35 -6.47
CA ARG A 214 -13.12 5.99 -5.21
C ARG A 214 -12.21 7.15 -4.83
N ARG A 215 -10.96 7.16 -5.27
CA ARG A 215 -9.99 8.25 -5.03
C ARG A 215 -9.90 8.65 -3.55
N ASN A 216 -9.97 7.65 -2.67
CA ASN A 216 -9.90 7.83 -1.23
C ASN A 216 -8.99 6.74 -0.65
N LEU A 217 -7.80 7.13 -0.22
CA LEU A 217 -6.80 6.19 0.25
C LEU A 217 -7.21 5.51 1.56
N VAL A 218 -7.90 6.24 2.46
CA VAL A 218 -8.35 5.70 3.74
C VAL A 218 -9.36 4.56 3.53
N ALA A 219 -10.26 4.71 2.58
CA ALA A 219 -11.18 3.65 2.19
C ALA A 219 -10.46 2.48 1.48
N THR A 220 -9.40 2.74 0.70
CA THR A 220 -8.55 1.69 0.15
C THR A 220 -7.81 0.92 1.27
N MET A 221 -7.28 1.62 2.28
CA MET A 221 -6.66 1.01 3.47
C MET A 221 -7.65 0.11 4.20
N LEU A 222 -8.91 0.55 4.33
CA LEU A 222 -9.98 -0.30 4.88
C LEU A 222 -10.20 -1.55 4.02
N LEU A 223 -10.33 -1.41 2.70
CA LEU A 223 -10.48 -2.58 1.81
C LEU A 223 -9.29 -3.55 1.95
N HIS A 224 -8.06 -3.04 1.99
CA HIS A 224 -6.86 -3.87 2.15
C HIS A 224 -6.88 -4.58 3.51
N LEU A 225 -7.20 -3.86 4.59
CA LEU A 225 -7.34 -4.44 5.92
C LEU A 225 -8.36 -5.59 5.91
N LEU A 226 -9.53 -5.39 5.31
CA LEU A 226 -10.57 -6.41 5.20
C LEU A 226 -10.11 -7.62 4.38
N VAL A 227 -9.44 -7.41 3.24
CA VAL A 227 -8.91 -8.48 2.39
C VAL A 227 -7.84 -9.32 3.12
N ASN A 228 -7.08 -8.71 4.02
CA ASN A 228 -6.05 -9.38 4.82
C ASN A 228 -6.60 -10.00 6.12
N ALA A 229 -7.76 -9.58 6.62
CA ALA A 229 -8.34 -10.09 7.85
C ALA A 229 -8.49 -11.63 7.91
N PRO A 230 -8.83 -12.35 6.81
CA PRO A 230 -8.89 -13.81 6.79
C PRO A 230 -7.58 -14.52 7.16
N ILE A 231 -6.42 -13.85 7.08
CA ILE A 231 -5.13 -14.39 7.54
C ILE A 231 -5.21 -14.79 9.03
N LEU A 232 -6.06 -14.14 9.81
CA LEU A 232 -6.26 -14.49 11.22
C LEU A 232 -6.86 -15.88 11.43
N ILE A 233 -7.60 -16.42 10.47
CA ILE A 233 -8.28 -17.72 10.59
C ILE A 233 -7.26 -18.84 10.84
N PRO A 234 -6.28 -19.11 9.95
CA PRO A 234 -5.28 -20.14 10.20
C PRO A 234 -4.43 -19.85 11.44
N THR A 235 -4.09 -18.58 11.73
CA THR A 235 -3.32 -18.22 12.93
C THR A 235 -4.04 -18.55 14.22
N VAL A 236 -5.36 -18.34 14.30
CA VAL A 236 -6.15 -18.68 15.49
C VAL A 236 -6.34 -20.19 15.59
N LEU A 237 -6.67 -20.87 14.49
CA LEU A 237 -6.85 -22.32 14.47
C LEU A 237 -5.57 -23.07 14.86
N ALA A 238 -4.39 -22.57 14.49
CA ALA A 238 -3.10 -23.16 14.87
C ALA A 238 -2.78 -23.04 16.38
N LYS A 239 -3.60 -22.33 17.16
CA LYS A 239 -3.42 -22.11 18.61
C LYS A 239 -4.50 -22.76 19.46
N LEU A 240 -5.51 -23.38 18.83
CA LEU A 240 -6.53 -24.20 19.48
C LEU A 240 -6.05 -25.64 19.56
#